data_AF-A0A925FLN9-F1
#
_entry.id   AF-A0A925FLN9-F1
#
_cell.length_a   1.000
_cell.length_b   1.000
_cell.length_c   1.000
_cell.angle_alpha   90.00
_cell.angle_beta   90.00
_cell.angle_gamma   90.00
#
_symmetry.space_group_name_H-M   'P 1'
#
loop_
_entity.id
_entity.type
_entity.pdbx_description
1 polymer ?
#
loop_
_entity_poly.entity_id
_entity_poly.type
_entity_poly.pdbx_seq_one_letter_code
_entity_poly.pdbx_strand_id
1 'polypeptide(L)'
;MKLGIICLAAFLVGCAGNAQPVQNTANSTSEPQRAEKLQSVTAHTTENQTPKPVNSNTNGSSKWSQSGNPIDTAKFDAAVASAEKAVKAKPSESAAKTALVEAYFERGFALTEARQYASALGDYRRALKLDPNHEESKKWIEQIIGIYGMLKKDYPKEGE
;
A
#
# COMPACT_ATOMS: atom_id res chain seq x y z
N MET A 1 -2.71 -63.03 -9.58
CA MET A 1 -3.87 -63.29 -10.47
C MET A 1 -5.12 -62.93 -9.67
N LYS A 2 -5.97 -61.94 -9.94
CA LYS A 2 -6.36 -61.25 -11.17
C LYS A 2 -6.43 -59.73 -10.95
N LEU A 3 -6.08 -59.02 -12.01
CA LEU A 3 -6.01 -57.57 -12.18
C LEU A 3 -7.41 -57.04 -12.49
N GLY A 4 -7.91 -56.06 -11.74
CA GLY A 4 -9.19 -55.39 -12.00
C GLY A 4 -8.96 -54.01 -12.62
N ILE A 5 -9.16 -53.91 -13.93
CA ILE A 5 -9.17 -52.67 -14.72
C ILE A 5 -10.58 -52.10 -14.63
N ILE A 6 -10.76 -50.87 -14.12
CA ILE A 6 -12.01 -50.11 -14.30
C ILE A 6 -11.70 -48.65 -14.67
N CYS A 7 -11.83 -48.43 -15.98
CA CYS A 7 -12.28 -47.24 -16.72
C CYS A 7 -12.02 -45.83 -16.17
N LEU A 8 -11.05 -45.20 -16.85
CA LEU A 8 -10.91 -43.77 -17.12
C LEU A 8 -12.18 -43.22 -17.79
N ALA A 9 -12.82 -42.20 -17.21
CA ALA A 9 -13.84 -41.40 -17.89
C ALA A 9 -13.38 -39.93 -17.93
N ALA A 10 -12.85 -39.54 -19.08
CA ALA A 10 -12.53 -38.17 -19.42
C ALA A 10 -13.83 -37.42 -19.77
N PHE A 11 -14.15 -36.37 -19.01
CA PHE A 11 -15.16 -35.38 -19.42
C PHE A 11 -14.45 -34.22 -20.11
N LEU A 12 -14.41 -34.28 -21.45
CA LEU A 12 -14.17 -33.12 -22.29
C LEU A 12 -15.53 -32.63 -22.81
N VAL A 13 -16.02 -31.54 -22.25
CA VAL A 13 -17.07 -30.73 -22.87
C VAL A 13 -16.40 -29.46 -23.39
N GLY A 14 -16.23 -29.42 -24.70
CA GLY A 14 -15.97 -28.18 -25.43
C GLY A 14 -17.30 -27.56 -25.88
N CYS A 15 -17.37 -26.23 -25.91
CA CYS A 15 -17.45 -25.43 -27.14
C CYS A 15 -18.05 -24.03 -26.88
N ALA A 16 -17.62 -23.13 -27.77
CA ALA A 16 -18.27 -21.91 -28.24
C ALA A 16 -18.17 -20.67 -27.33
N GLY A 17 -17.33 -19.74 -27.80
CA GLY A 17 -17.31 -18.36 -27.34
C GLY A 17 -18.54 -17.59 -27.78
N ASN A 18 -18.73 -16.44 -27.12
CA ASN A 18 -19.46 -15.33 -27.70
C ASN A 18 -18.91 -14.04 -27.08
N ALA A 19 -18.21 -13.27 -27.90
CA ALA A 19 -17.82 -11.90 -27.60
C ALA A 19 -19.06 -11.01 -27.77
N GLN A 20 -19.44 -10.24 -26.76
CA GLN A 20 -20.41 -9.18 -26.91
C GLN A 20 -19.72 -7.81 -26.86
N PRO A 21 -20.04 -6.90 -27.80
CA PRO A 21 -19.45 -5.59 -27.87
C PRO A 21 -20.09 -4.62 -26.86
N VAL A 22 -19.23 -3.83 -26.23
CA VAL A 22 -19.55 -2.65 -25.42
C VAL A 22 -20.24 -1.57 -26.25
N GLN A 23 -21.43 -1.13 -25.83
CA GLN A 23 -22.05 0.11 -26.26
C GLN A 23 -21.90 1.14 -25.13
N ASN A 24 -20.97 2.07 -25.28
CA ASN A 24 -20.91 3.28 -24.45
C ASN A 24 -21.62 4.40 -25.20
N THR A 25 -22.88 4.63 -24.84
CA THR A 25 -23.64 5.81 -25.26
C THR A 25 -23.34 6.99 -24.35
N ALA A 26 -23.23 8.15 -25.00
CA ALA A 26 -22.82 9.44 -24.47
C ALA A 26 -23.64 9.91 -23.26
N ASN A 27 -22.98 10.57 -22.32
CA ASN A 27 -23.63 11.38 -21.29
C ASN A 27 -23.28 12.84 -21.55
N SER A 28 -24.30 13.67 -21.75
CA SER A 28 -24.22 15.13 -21.74
C SER A 28 -25.44 15.69 -21.01
N THR A 29 -25.12 16.38 -19.91
CA THR A 29 -25.78 17.59 -19.40
C THR A 29 -27.20 17.46 -18.83
N SER A 30 -27.33 17.65 -17.51
CA SER A 30 -27.89 18.89 -16.90
C SER A 30 -28.24 18.70 -15.41
N GLU A 31 -27.58 19.49 -14.55
CA GLU A 31 -28.05 19.95 -13.21
C GLU A 31 -29.29 20.90 -13.34
N PRO A 32 -29.97 21.47 -12.29
CA PRO A 32 -29.69 21.48 -10.82
C PRO A 32 -30.95 21.40 -9.88
N GLN A 33 -30.72 21.61 -8.55
CA GLN A 33 -31.65 22.11 -7.49
C GLN A 33 -32.55 21.08 -6.75
N ARG A 34 -32.88 21.14 -5.44
CA ARG A 34 -32.58 22.00 -4.27
C ARG A 34 -33.23 21.37 -3.01
N ALA A 35 -32.51 21.50 -1.88
CA ALA A 35 -32.79 21.34 -0.44
C ALA A 35 -34.21 21.09 0.15
N GLU A 36 -34.25 20.26 1.22
CA GLU A 36 -34.97 20.43 2.51
C GLU A 36 -34.24 19.62 3.62
N LYS A 37 -33.60 20.21 4.65
CA LYS A 37 -34.05 20.49 6.06
C LYS A 37 -34.66 19.25 6.78
N LEU A 38 -34.40 18.87 8.05
CA LEU A 38 -33.81 19.42 9.28
C LEU A 38 -33.46 18.25 10.25
N GLN A 39 -32.37 18.42 11.03
CA GLN A 39 -32.18 18.16 12.50
C GLN A 39 -32.74 16.88 13.14
N SER A 40 -32.19 16.25 14.17
CA SER A 40 -31.11 16.46 15.14
C SER A 40 -31.22 15.24 16.06
N VAL A 41 -30.14 14.51 16.38
CA VAL A 41 -30.00 13.91 17.72
C VAL A 41 -28.54 13.54 17.97
N THR A 42 -28.10 14.00 19.13
CA THR A 42 -26.83 13.75 19.81
C THR A 42 -26.48 12.27 19.92
N ALA A 43 -25.25 11.93 19.56
CA ALA A 43 -24.55 10.78 20.13
C ALA A 43 -23.09 11.16 20.39
N HIS A 44 -22.74 11.26 21.68
CA HIS A 44 -21.37 11.26 22.14
C HIS A 44 -20.76 9.91 21.77
N THR A 45 -19.99 9.84 20.69
CA THR A 45 -19.09 8.72 20.45
C THR A 45 -17.69 9.28 20.43
N THR A 46 -16.93 8.90 21.44
CA THR A 46 -15.48 9.08 21.53
C THR A 46 -14.85 8.60 20.22
N GLU A 47 -14.53 9.53 19.32
CA GLU A 47 -13.60 9.28 18.23
C GLU A 47 -12.21 9.14 18.86
N ASN A 48 -11.88 7.91 19.28
CA ASN A 48 -10.50 7.48 19.28
C ASN A 48 -10.08 7.43 17.81
N GLN A 49 -9.61 8.59 17.33
CA GLN A 49 -9.01 8.76 16.02
C GLN A 49 -7.80 7.84 15.94
N THR A 50 -8.05 6.59 15.54
CA THR A 50 -7.01 5.78 14.94
C THR A 50 -6.66 6.51 13.64
N PRO A 51 -5.41 6.96 13.45
CA PRO A 51 -5.05 7.55 12.16
C PRO A 51 -5.37 6.50 11.10
N LYS A 52 -6.27 6.85 10.18
CA LYS A 52 -6.51 6.09 8.96
C LYS A 52 -5.13 5.87 8.31
N PRO A 53 -4.84 4.69 7.72
CA PRO A 53 -3.62 4.54 6.95
C PRO A 53 -3.65 5.63 5.89
N VAL A 54 -2.80 6.62 6.09
CA VAL A 54 -2.82 7.84 5.30
C VAL A 54 -2.28 7.43 3.94
N ASN A 55 -3.18 7.22 2.99
CA ASN A 55 -2.84 7.30 1.58
C ASN A 55 -2.50 8.77 1.31
N SER A 56 -1.27 9.14 1.65
CA SER A 56 -0.70 10.43 1.32
C SER A 56 -0.23 10.40 -0.13
N ASN A 57 -1.18 10.39 -1.07
CA ASN A 57 -1.07 11.37 -2.15
C ASN A 57 -1.54 12.73 -1.63
N THR A 58 -0.94 13.19 -0.54
CA THR A 58 -1.11 14.56 -0.08
C THR A 58 0.02 15.34 -0.69
N ASN A 59 -0.30 16.04 -1.77
CA ASN A 59 0.32 17.31 -2.16
C ASN A 59 0.08 18.37 -1.05
N GLY A 60 0.40 18.02 0.19
CA GLY A 60 0.72 18.96 1.26
C GLY A 60 2.21 19.18 1.13
N SER A 61 2.64 20.43 1.11
CA SER A 61 4.01 20.88 0.92
C SER A 61 5.00 20.17 1.86
N SER A 62 5.42 18.95 1.52
CA SER A 62 6.50 18.28 2.22
C SER A 62 7.74 19.11 1.94
N LYS A 63 8.39 19.59 3.01
CA LYS A 63 9.69 20.28 2.93
C LYS A 63 10.69 19.50 2.05
N TRP A 64 10.49 18.19 1.99
CA TRP A 64 11.27 17.25 1.20
C TRP A 64 10.68 17.09 -0.19
N SER A 65 11.37 17.64 -1.19
CA SER A 65 11.10 17.33 -2.60
C SER A 65 11.57 15.91 -2.90
N GLN A 66 10.74 15.13 -3.61
CA GLN A 66 11.19 13.86 -4.18
C GLN A 66 12.41 14.13 -5.07
N SER A 67 13.55 13.51 -4.75
CA SER A 67 14.83 13.80 -5.42
C SER A 67 14.97 13.06 -6.77
N GLY A 68 14.05 12.16 -7.10
CA GLY A 68 14.02 11.43 -8.36
C GLY A 68 12.61 11.31 -8.93
N ASN A 69 12.52 10.67 -10.10
CA ASN A 69 11.26 10.53 -10.83
C ASN A 69 10.24 9.72 -10.02
N PRO A 70 8.95 10.10 -10.05
CA PRO A 70 7.91 9.29 -9.45
C PRO A 70 7.87 7.90 -10.09
N ILE A 71 7.76 6.88 -9.25
CA ILE A 71 7.52 5.50 -9.66
C ILE A 71 6.10 5.09 -9.28
N ASP A 72 5.57 4.12 -10.00
CA ASP A 72 4.33 3.47 -9.61
C ASP A 72 4.58 2.54 -8.42
N THR A 73 4.02 2.90 -7.26
CA THR A 73 4.10 2.13 -6.02
C THR A 73 2.87 1.28 -5.76
N ALA A 74 1.87 1.25 -6.65
CA ALA A 74 0.54 0.70 -6.36
C ALA A 74 0.57 -0.76 -5.86
N LYS A 75 1.47 -1.58 -6.42
CA LYS A 75 1.63 -2.98 -5.96
C LYS A 75 2.11 -3.07 -4.51
N PHE A 76 3.03 -2.20 -4.12
CA PHE A 76 3.58 -2.17 -2.76
C PHE A 76 2.58 -1.54 -1.79
N ASP A 77 1.86 -0.51 -2.23
CA ASP A 77 0.78 0.12 -1.46
C ASP A 77 -0.33 -0.90 -1.14
N ALA A 78 -0.69 -1.75 -2.10
CA ALA A 78 -1.63 -2.83 -1.90
C ALA A 78 -1.12 -3.90 -0.91
N ALA A 79 0.18 -4.23 -0.98
CA ALA A 79 0.82 -5.15 -0.04
C ALA A 79 0.80 -4.60 1.39
N VAL A 80 1.21 -3.33 1.57
CA VAL A 80 1.17 -2.63 2.86
C VAL A 80 -0.26 -2.61 3.40
N ALA A 81 -1.25 -2.17 2.61
CA ALA A 81 -2.64 -2.09 3.07
C ALA A 81 -3.21 -3.46 3.50
N SER A 82 -2.86 -4.51 2.76
CA SER A 82 -3.30 -5.88 3.08
C SER A 82 -2.68 -6.37 4.39
N ALA A 83 -1.37 -6.14 4.57
CA ALA A 83 -0.65 -6.52 5.78
C ALA A 83 -1.09 -5.70 7.01
N GLU A 84 -1.35 -4.39 6.85
CA GLU A 84 -1.91 -3.53 7.91
C GLU A 84 -3.28 -4.02 8.38
N LYS A 85 -4.15 -4.42 7.44
CA LYS A 85 -5.44 -5.02 7.76
C LYS A 85 -5.28 -6.32 8.54
N ALA A 86 -4.31 -7.16 8.16
CA ALA A 86 -4.02 -8.42 8.84
C ALA A 86 -3.52 -8.17 10.28
N VAL A 87 -2.56 -7.26 10.47
CA VAL A 87 -2.06 -6.85 11.79
C VAL A 87 -3.18 -6.27 12.65
N LYS A 88 -4.07 -5.45 12.07
CA LYS A 88 -5.23 -4.91 12.80
C LYS A 88 -6.23 -5.98 13.22
N ALA A 89 -6.46 -6.99 12.37
CA ALA A 89 -7.38 -8.07 12.67
C ALA A 89 -6.83 -9.05 13.72
N LYS A 90 -5.53 -9.33 13.67
CA LYS A 90 -4.86 -10.25 14.61
C LYS A 90 -3.49 -9.70 15.02
N PRO A 91 -3.43 -8.78 15.99
CA PRO A 91 -2.17 -8.11 16.37
C PRO A 91 -1.12 -9.03 17.01
N SER A 92 -1.53 -10.19 17.51
CA SER A 92 -0.65 -11.22 18.08
C SER A 92 -0.04 -12.14 17.02
N GLU A 93 -0.47 -12.03 15.76
CA GLU A 93 -0.04 -12.87 14.66
C GLU A 93 1.30 -12.34 14.12
N SER A 94 2.37 -13.11 14.32
CA SER A 94 3.72 -12.69 13.97
C SER A 94 3.92 -12.58 12.46
N ALA A 95 3.30 -13.46 11.66
CA ALA A 95 3.49 -13.46 10.21
C ALA A 95 2.90 -12.21 9.56
N ALA A 96 1.77 -11.67 10.05
CA ALA A 96 1.22 -10.41 9.57
C ALA A 96 2.16 -9.24 9.84
N LYS A 97 2.83 -9.21 11.00
CA LYS A 97 3.85 -8.20 11.30
C LYS A 97 5.05 -8.35 10.37
N THR A 98 5.55 -9.57 10.17
CA THR A 98 6.64 -9.85 9.24
C THR A 98 6.28 -9.43 7.81
N ALA A 99 5.07 -9.75 7.33
CA ALA A 99 4.60 -9.32 6.02
C ALA A 99 4.50 -7.80 5.90
N LEU A 100 4.13 -7.11 6.98
CA LEU A 100 4.08 -5.65 6.99
C LEU A 100 5.49 -5.03 6.98
N VAL A 101 6.43 -5.61 7.73
CA VAL A 101 7.86 -5.23 7.68
C VAL A 101 8.39 -5.36 6.26
N GLU A 102 8.16 -6.51 5.62
CA GLU A 102 8.61 -6.78 4.25
C GLU A 102 7.97 -5.82 3.25
N ALA A 103 6.64 -5.61 3.32
CA ALA A 103 5.95 -4.70 2.42
C ALA A 103 6.47 -3.25 2.52
N TYR A 104 6.80 -2.79 3.72
CA TYR A 104 7.46 -1.50 3.90
C TYR A 104 8.87 -1.49 3.33
N PHE A 105 9.67 -2.53 3.60
CA PHE A 105 11.01 -2.66 3.07
C PHE A 105 11.05 -2.65 1.53
N GLU A 106 10.21 -3.46 0.88
CA GLU A 106 10.13 -3.57 -0.57
C GLU A 106 9.76 -2.23 -1.22
N ARG A 107 8.78 -1.50 -0.64
CA ARG A 107 8.43 -0.17 -1.13
C ARG A 107 9.58 0.81 -0.96
N GLY A 108 10.22 0.81 0.22
CA GLY A 108 11.39 1.63 0.51
C GLY A 108 12.56 1.37 -0.44
N PHE A 109 12.77 0.09 -0.79
CA PHE A 109 13.79 -0.32 -1.76
C PHE A 109 13.49 0.20 -3.16
N ALA A 110 12.26 0.02 -3.66
CA ALA A 110 11.87 0.56 -4.97
C ALA A 110 12.01 2.09 -5.02
N LEU A 111 11.62 2.78 -3.95
CA LEU A 111 11.78 4.23 -3.81
C LEU A 111 13.27 4.63 -3.79
N THR A 112 14.13 3.83 -3.17
CA THR A 112 15.58 4.09 -3.15
C THR A 112 16.20 3.96 -4.54
N GLU A 113 15.81 2.94 -5.30
CA GLU A 113 16.21 2.77 -6.71
C GLU A 113 15.74 3.97 -7.57
N ALA A 114 14.55 4.50 -7.26
CA ALA A 114 14.02 5.72 -7.87
C ALA A 114 14.66 7.03 -7.36
N ARG A 115 15.64 6.95 -6.44
CA ARG A 115 16.27 8.09 -5.73
C ARG A 115 15.29 8.95 -4.94
N GLN A 116 14.13 8.39 -4.60
CA GLN A 116 13.11 8.99 -3.75
C GLN A 116 13.45 8.79 -2.26
N TYR A 117 14.63 9.27 -1.89
CA TYR A 117 15.27 8.97 -0.61
C TYR A 117 14.46 9.43 0.62
N ALA A 118 13.75 10.56 0.52
CA ALA A 118 12.91 11.04 1.63
C ALA A 118 11.77 10.05 1.94
N SER A 119 11.06 9.59 0.91
CA SER A 119 9.99 8.60 1.05
C SER A 119 10.52 7.25 1.50
N ALA A 120 11.65 6.81 0.92
CA ALA A 120 12.31 5.55 1.28
C ALA A 120 12.69 5.51 2.77
N LEU A 121 13.27 6.59 3.31
CA LEU A 121 13.57 6.71 4.74
C LEU A 121 12.33 6.51 5.62
N GLY A 122 11.18 7.05 5.20
CA GLY A 122 9.91 6.86 5.91
C GLY A 122 9.47 5.39 5.95
N ASP A 123 9.66 4.66 4.85
CA ASP A 123 9.33 3.24 4.77
C ASP A 123 10.27 2.36 5.59
N TYR A 124 11.58 2.54 5.47
CA TYR A 124 12.53 1.77 6.27
C TYR A 124 12.37 2.00 7.77
N ARG A 125 12.06 3.23 8.19
CA ARG A 125 11.76 3.52 9.60
C ARG A 125 10.47 2.84 10.06
N ARG A 126 9.44 2.75 9.22
CA ARG A 126 8.22 2.00 9.54
C ARG A 126 8.48 0.50 9.69
N ALA A 127 9.32 -0.06 8.81
CA ALA A 127 9.80 -1.44 8.98
C ALA A 127 10.52 -1.63 10.34
N LEU A 128 11.44 -0.72 10.71
CA LEU A 128 12.16 -0.80 11.99
C LEU A 128 11.30 -0.58 13.24
N LYS A 129 10.18 0.15 13.12
CA LYS A 129 9.21 0.27 14.23
C LYS A 129 8.52 -1.04 14.54
N LEU A 130 8.34 -1.88 13.52
CA LEU A 130 7.68 -3.18 13.64
C LEU A 130 8.69 -4.27 14.00
N ASP A 131 9.89 -4.22 13.40
CA ASP A 131 11.02 -5.09 13.70
C ASP A 131 12.31 -4.28 13.85
N PRO A 132 12.69 -3.92 15.09
CA PRO A 132 13.93 -3.19 15.37
C PRO A 132 15.21 -3.94 14.97
N ASN A 133 15.13 -5.24 14.65
CA ASN A 133 16.26 -6.07 14.25
C ASN A 133 16.34 -6.28 12.73
N HIS A 134 15.52 -5.59 11.93
CA HIS A 134 15.56 -5.69 10.47
C HIS A 134 16.82 -5.00 9.90
N GLU A 135 17.93 -5.72 9.85
CA GLU A 135 19.26 -5.20 9.52
C GLU A 135 19.34 -4.56 8.12
N GLU A 136 18.61 -5.08 7.14
CA GLU A 136 18.56 -4.52 5.78
C GLU A 136 17.99 -3.09 5.79
N SER A 137 16.96 -2.84 6.60
CA SER A 137 16.36 -1.50 6.72
C SER A 137 17.32 -0.51 7.38
N LYS A 138 18.09 -0.95 8.38
CA LYS A 138 19.13 -0.11 9.03
C LYS A 138 20.19 0.30 8.02
N LYS A 139 20.72 -0.67 7.25
CA LYS A 139 21.74 -0.43 6.24
C LYS A 139 21.29 0.59 5.20
N TRP A 140 20.06 0.47 4.70
CA TRP A 140 19.55 1.44 3.73
C TRP A 140 19.35 2.84 4.32
N ILE A 141 18.90 2.95 5.57
CA ILE A 141 18.82 4.25 6.25
C ILE A 141 20.19 4.89 6.35
N GLU A 142 21.21 4.15 6.79
CA GLU A 142 22.60 4.64 6.89
C GLU A 142 23.14 5.08 5.53
N GLN A 143 22.95 4.26 4.49
CA GLN A 143 23.37 4.59 3.13
C GLN A 143 22.71 5.87 2.62
N ILE A 144 21.39 6.00 2.79
CA ILE A 144 20.66 7.19 2.36
C ILE A 144 21.13 8.43 3.14
N ILE A 145 21.32 8.33 4.46
CA ILE A 145 21.87 9.44 5.27
C ILE A 145 23.27 9.82 4.78
N GLY A 146 24.10 8.84 4.42
CA GLY A 146 25.41 9.07 3.81
C GLY A 146 25.31 9.84 2.50
N ILE A 147 24.35 9.50 1.63
CA ILE A 147 24.09 10.23 0.38
C ILE A 147 23.70 11.69 0.66
N TYR A 148 22.79 11.94 1.59
CA TYR A 148 22.44 13.31 2.00
C TYR A 148 23.66 14.09 2.52
N GLY A 149 24.51 13.44 3.33
CA GLY A 149 25.77 14.01 3.81
C GLY A 149 26.72 14.39 2.68
N MET A 150 26.91 13.51 1.69
CA MET A 150 27.74 13.80 0.50
C MET A 150 27.17 14.96 -0.33
N LEU A 151 25.84 15.08 -0.39
CA LEU A 151 25.15 16.17 -1.08
C LEU A 151 25.10 17.47 -0.26
N LYS A 152 25.61 17.48 0.97
CA LYS A 152 25.49 18.61 1.93
C LYS A 152 24.03 19.06 2.10
N LYS A 153 23.11 18.12 2.12
CA LYS A 153 21.67 18.35 2.31
C LYS A 153 21.21 17.75 3.64
N ASP A 154 20.26 18.42 4.29
CA ASP A 154 19.52 17.82 5.39
C ASP A 154 18.66 16.65 4.87
N TYR A 155 18.29 15.74 5.77
CA TYR A 155 17.40 14.62 5.49
C TYR A 155 16.20 14.62 6.47
N PRO A 156 15.06 14.04 6.08
CA PRO A 156 13.91 13.93 6.97
C PRO A 156 14.27 13.16 8.23
N LYS A 157 14.01 13.71 9.40
CA LYS A 157 14.14 12.99 10.67
C LYS A 157 12.88 12.16 10.94
N GLU A 158 12.92 11.34 11.98
CA GLU A 158 11.74 10.57 12.36
C GLU A 158 10.61 11.50 12.83
N GLY A 159 9.44 11.40 12.19
CA GLY A 159 8.25 12.18 12.54
C GLY A 159 8.05 13.50 11.76
N GLU A 160 8.93 13.84 10.83
CA GLU A 160 8.81 14.98 9.91
C GLU A 160 8.08 14.65 8.60
#